data_AF-A0A4S3ZPC9-F1
#
_entry.id   AF-A0A4S3ZPC9-F1
#
_cell.length_a   1.000
_cell.length_b   1.000
_cell.length_c   1.000
_cell.angle_alpha   90.00
_cell.angle_beta   90.00
_cell.angle_gamma   90.00
#
_symmetry.space_group_name_H-M   'P 1'
#
loop_
_entity.id
_entity.type
_entity.pdbx_description
1 polymer ?
#
loop_
_entity_poly.entity_id
_entity_poly.type
_entity_poly.pdbx_seq_one_letter_code
_entity_poly.pdbx_strand_id
1 'polypeptide(L)'
;MVDISVPTASFRLDKGFYRLTLRGGTPASVVQLVDCDNPARGCVLFSSQIGQTYLLKLKRPLSAGMITVTPQAGEAASNATPMSLHCAKITKAVFYGAGLAAAIKPRRLQRFGPGEKLVVRGGALPDLTRFATQNVEFRYLRLYGLDDRSIDGCGWEWLSDAERPLTGSKQPVHSEVSGRFCVYVHMHYWETWPEIEAILRHDCAGADLIVTASADAGEHFPQIAERFPQAQLIATENRGRDVGPFLELLSKGTFDRYTAVCKIHGKLSKKDGKETAFGLRVRRYILASLLANGNFHQAAKAFAAQPELGLLGPKNLLLPSSGGSIKSYIKSEWPIMQRVFARAHLEIDPKDIQFFVGTMFWFRPPALSGVQKMGIGLGDFDAENGKKRSTLQHAFERMFCVFVQNAGYTVDVISPSTDLI
;
A
#
# COMPACT_ATOMS: atom_id res chain seq x y z
N MET A 1 -16.64 -27.18 -19.75
CA MET A 1 -15.66 -26.45 -20.58
C MET A 1 -16.21 -25.05 -20.74
N VAL A 2 -15.41 -24.01 -20.53
CA VAL A 2 -15.86 -22.62 -20.74
C VAL A 2 -14.87 -22.00 -21.70
N ASP A 3 -15.34 -21.67 -22.91
CA ASP A 3 -14.61 -20.85 -23.87
C ASP A 3 -15.10 -19.41 -23.69
N ILE A 4 -14.17 -18.55 -23.31
CA ILE A 4 -14.46 -17.16 -22.96
C ILE A 4 -13.89 -16.29 -24.06
N SER A 5 -14.74 -15.73 -24.92
CA SER A 5 -14.34 -14.73 -25.92
C SER A 5 -14.12 -13.38 -25.25
N VAL A 6 -12.94 -12.78 -25.42
CA VAL A 6 -12.59 -11.45 -24.88
C VAL A 6 -12.90 -10.34 -25.88
N PRO A 7 -13.06 -9.06 -25.45
CA PRO A 7 -12.11 -8.34 -24.57
C PRO A 7 -12.38 -8.42 -23.05
N THR A 8 -13.64 -8.57 -22.63
CA THR A 8 -14.02 -8.74 -21.22
C THR A 8 -15.17 -9.72 -21.11
N ALA A 9 -15.05 -10.71 -20.24
CA ALA A 9 -16.14 -11.66 -20.00
C ALA A 9 -16.15 -12.17 -18.56
N SER A 10 -17.36 -12.31 -18.03
CA SER A 10 -17.62 -12.87 -16.71
C SER A 10 -17.87 -14.38 -16.81
N PHE A 11 -17.44 -15.11 -15.78
CA PHE A 11 -17.58 -16.55 -15.75
C PHE A 11 -17.57 -17.08 -14.32
N ARG A 12 -17.95 -18.36 -14.19
CA ARG A 12 -18.02 -19.06 -12.92
C ARG A 12 -17.14 -20.31 -12.96
N LEU A 13 -16.41 -20.56 -11.87
CA LEU A 13 -15.71 -21.83 -11.64
C LEU A 13 -16.00 -22.34 -10.22
N ASP A 14 -16.31 -23.62 -10.08
CA ASP A 14 -16.41 -24.26 -8.77
C ASP A 14 -15.06 -24.33 -8.03
N LYS A 15 -15.11 -24.73 -6.76
CA LYS A 15 -13.88 -25.14 -6.06
C LYS A 15 -13.24 -26.33 -6.79
N GLY A 16 -11.91 -26.30 -6.94
CA GLY A 16 -11.22 -27.39 -7.62
C GLY A 16 -9.89 -26.97 -8.23
N PHE A 17 -9.46 -27.78 -9.20
CA PHE A 17 -8.20 -27.58 -9.93
C PHE A 17 -8.53 -27.43 -11.40
N TYR A 18 -7.92 -26.44 -12.04
CA TYR A 18 -8.20 -26.07 -13.42
C TYR A 18 -6.90 -25.92 -14.20
N ARG A 19 -6.93 -26.34 -15.47
CA ARG A 19 -5.98 -25.94 -16.49
C ARG A 19 -6.60 -24.78 -17.26
N LEU A 20 -5.85 -23.69 -17.33
CA LEU A 20 -6.18 -22.47 -18.06
C LEU A 20 -5.25 -22.39 -19.27
N THR A 21 -5.80 -22.20 -20.45
CA THR A 21 -5.01 -22.08 -21.70
C THR A 21 -5.47 -20.85 -22.45
N LEU A 22 -4.55 -19.92 -22.72
CA LEU A 22 -4.81 -18.78 -23.60
C LEU A 22 -4.67 -19.23 -25.06
N ARG A 23 -5.68 -19.00 -25.88
CA ARG A 23 -5.74 -19.40 -27.29
C ARG A 23 -6.15 -18.24 -28.18
N GLY A 24 -5.63 -18.21 -29.41
CA GLY A 24 -5.95 -17.19 -30.40
C GLY A 24 -5.55 -15.77 -29.99
N GLY A 25 -5.90 -14.81 -30.84
CA GLY A 25 -5.70 -13.39 -30.58
C GLY A 25 -4.29 -12.86 -30.89
N THR A 26 -4.21 -11.56 -31.12
CA THR A 26 -2.95 -10.81 -31.15
C THR A 26 -2.32 -10.86 -29.75
N PRO A 27 -0.99 -10.99 -29.58
CA PRO A 27 -0.38 -11.08 -28.26
C PRO A 27 -0.75 -9.90 -27.36
N ALA A 28 -1.55 -10.13 -26.32
CA ALA A 28 -1.95 -9.07 -25.39
C ALA A 28 -0.78 -8.65 -24.49
N SER A 29 -0.79 -7.40 -24.02
CA SER A 29 0.21 -6.93 -23.07
C SER A 29 -0.01 -7.56 -21.68
N VAL A 30 -1.28 -7.64 -21.25
CA VAL A 30 -1.68 -8.15 -19.93
C VAL A 30 -3.04 -8.84 -20.04
N VAL A 31 -3.15 -10.05 -19.49
CA VAL A 31 -4.44 -10.71 -19.26
C VAL A 31 -4.65 -10.80 -17.76
N GLN A 32 -5.72 -10.24 -17.22
CA GLN A 32 -6.00 -10.28 -15.79
C GLN A 32 -7.13 -11.25 -15.51
N LEU A 33 -6.95 -12.12 -14.53
CA LEU A 33 -7.99 -13.01 -14.01
C LEU A 33 -8.29 -12.61 -12.57
N VAL A 34 -9.52 -12.18 -12.30
CA VAL A 34 -9.92 -11.66 -10.99
C VAL A 34 -11.21 -12.29 -10.48
N ASP A 35 -11.39 -12.22 -9.16
CA ASP A 35 -12.69 -12.39 -8.52
C ASP A 35 -13.26 -11.01 -8.18
N CYS A 36 -14.28 -10.55 -8.90
CA CYS A 36 -14.87 -9.23 -8.69
C CYS A 36 -15.38 -9.02 -7.25
N ASP A 37 -15.80 -10.09 -6.57
CA ASP A 37 -16.36 -10.00 -5.21
C ASP A 37 -15.27 -10.08 -4.12
N ASN A 38 -14.01 -10.36 -4.49
CA ASN A 38 -12.94 -10.54 -3.51
C ASN A 38 -11.63 -9.89 -3.96
N PRO A 39 -11.25 -8.71 -3.44
CA PRO A 39 -10.04 -7.99 -3.84
C PRO A 39 -8.75 -8.82 -3.64
N ALA A 40 -8.73 -9.74 -2.66
CA ALA A 40 -7.57 -10.58 -2.37
C ALA A 40 -7.37 -11.76 -3.36
N ARG A 41 -8.30 -11.99 -4.28
CA ARG A 41 -8.28 -13.07 -5.28
C ARG A 41 -8.13 -12.50 -6.69
N GLY A 42 -6.96 -12.68 -7.27
CA GLY A 42 -6.67 -12.28 -8.63
C GLY A 42 -5.25 -12.61 -9.04
N CYS A 43 -5.00 -12.66 -10.33
CA CYS A 43 -3.66 -12.73 -10.89
C CYS A 43 -3.59 -12.11 -12.28
N VAL A 44 -2.38 -11.70 -12.66
CA VAL A 44 -2.05 -11.50 -14.07
C VAL A 44 -1.77 -12.87 -14.70
N LEU A 45 -2.02 -13.00 -15.99
CA LEU A 45 -1.62 -14.06 -16.91
C LEU A 45 -0.88 -13.35 -18.04
N PHE A 46 0.30 -13.81 -18.44
CA PHE A 46 1.06 -13.21 -19.53
C PHE A 46 0.73 -13.90 -20.86
N SER A 47 0.62 -13.08 -21.91
CA SER A 47 0.22 -13.52 -23.26
C SER A 47 1.37 -13.51 -24.28
N SER A 48 2.63 -13.37 -23.86
CA SER A 48 3.76 -13.33 -24.79
C SER A 48 3.94 -14.62 -25.60
N GLN A 49 3.24 -15.70 -25.25
CA GLN A 49 3.19 -16.94 -26.04
C GLN A 49 1.74 -17.45 -26.13
N ILE A 50 1.17 -17.47 -27.33
CA ILE A 50 -0.10 -18.15 -27.60
C ILE A 50 0.06 -19.64 -27.23
N GLY A 51 -0.90 -20.21 -26.51
CA GLY A 51 -0.80 -21.59 -25.99
C GLY A 51 -0.18 -21.70 -24.59
N GLN A 52 0.22 -20.58 -23.98
CA GLN A 52 0.70 -20.55 -22.60
C GLN A 52 -0.34 -21.16 -21.64
N THR A 53 0.12 -22.12 -20.82
CA THR A 53 -0.75 -22.91 -19.93
C THR A 53 -0.48 -22.58 -18.47
N TYR A 54 -1.56 -22.45 -17.70
CA TYR A 54 -1.54 -22.26 -16.26
C TYR A 54 -2.35 -23.33 -15.56
N LEU A 55 -1.98 -23.67 -14.33
CA LEU A 55 -2.81 -24.49 -13.46
C LEU A 55 -3.27 -23.64 -12.27
N LEU A 56 -4.57 -23.61 -12.02
CA LEU A 56 -5.19 -22.84 -10.96
C LEU A 56 -5.79 -23.78 -9.92
N LYS A 57 -5.48 -23.55 -8.65
CA LYS A 57 -6.14 -24.16 -7.50
C LYS A 57 -7.08 -23.16 -6.86
N LEU A 58 -8.37 -23.45 -6.89
CA LEU A 58 -9.43 -22.73 -6.22
C LEU A 58 -9.86 -23.48 -4.96
N LYS A 59 -9.78 -22.82 -3.80
CA LYS A 59 -10.28 -23.36 -2.52
C LYS A 59 -11.76 -23.05 -2.32
N ARG A 60 -12.24 -21.99 -2.97
CA ARG A 60 -13.64 -21.54 -2.94
C ARG A 60 -14.11 -21.32 -4.38
N PRO A 61 -15.41 -21.40 -4.66
CA PRO A 61 -15.94 -21.01 -5.97
C PRO A 61 -15.48 -19.62 -6.37
N LEU A 62 -15.22 -19.42 -7.66
CA LEU A 62 -15.02 -18.13 -8.29
C LEU A 62 -16.35 -17.76 -8.94
N SER A 63 -17.22 -17.08 -8.18
CA SER A 63 -18.62 -16.81 -8.57
C SER A 63 -18.78 -15.57 -9.45
N ALA A 64 -17.83 -14.63 -9.34
CA ALA A 64 -17.74 -13.43 -10.16
C ALA A 64 -16.35 -13.36 -10.82
N GLY A 65 -15.96 -14.46 -11.47
CA GLY A 65 -14.74 -14.51 -12.24
C GLY A 65 -14.81 -13.55 -13.41
N MET A 66 -13.77 -12.76 -13.62
CA MET A 66 -13.66 -11.88 -14.77
C MET A 66 -12.28 -12.00 -15.38
N ILE A 67 -12.25 -12.01 -16.71
CA ILE A 67 -11.03 -11.86 -17.48
C ILE A 67 -11.05 -10.52 -18.20
N THR A 68 -9.94 -9.80 -18.13
CA THR A 68 -9.73 -8.53 -18.85
C THR A 68 -8.45 -8.64 -19.66
N VAL A 69 -8.51 -8.22 -20.92
CA VAL A 69 -7.36 -8.25 -21.83
C VAL A 69 -7.01 -6.83 -22.22
N THR A 70 -5.78 -6.41 -21.91
CA THR A 70 -5.26 -5.10 -22.32
C THR A 70 -4.45 -5.27 -23.62
N PRO A 71 -4.77 -4.53 -24.69
CA PRO A 71 -3.98 -4.53 -25.94
C PRO A 71 -2.52 -4.10 -25.71
N GLN A 72 -1.64 -4.33 -26.68
CA GLN A 72 -0.31 -3.71 -26.65
C GLN A 72 -0.40 -2.22 -26.99
N ALA A 73 0.48 -1.41 -26.39
CA ALA A 73 0.54 0.03 -26.65
C ALA A 73 0.85 0.27 -28.14
N GLY A 74 -0.02 1.04 -28.82
CA GLY A 74 0.14 1.38 -30.24
C GLY A 74 -0.75 0.57 -31.21
N GLU A 75 -1.43 -0.48 -30.77
CA GLU A 75 -2.46 -1.13 -31.58
C GLU A 75 -3.84 -0.54 -31.28
N ALA A 76 -4.53 -0.04 -32.31
CA ALA A 76 -5.93 0.37 -32.18
C ALA A 76 -6.77 -0.85 -31.78
N ALA A 77 -7.67 -0.69 -30.79
CA ALA A 77 -8.55 -1.76 -30.30
C ALA A 77 -9.38 -2.42 -31.43
N SER A 78 -9.56 -1.73 -32.55
CA SER A 78 -10.23 -2.23 -33.77
C SER A 78 -9.47 -3.33 -34.53
N ASN A 79 -8.16 -3.51 -34.29
CA ASN A 79 -7.32 -4.48 -35.02
C ASN A 79 -6.97 -5.74 -34.20
N ALA A 80 -7.42 -5.81 -32.94
CA ALA A 80 -7.15 -6.95 -32.07
C ALA A 80 -8.05 -8.14 -32.42
N THR A 81 -7.46 -9.29 -32.75
CA THR A 81 -8.24 -10.54 -32.87
C THR A 81 -8.63 -11.03 -31.47
N PRO A 82 -9.84 -11.58 -31.29
CA PRO A 82 -10.31 -12.00 -29.97
C PRO A 82 -9.47 -13.17 -29.45
N MET A 83 -8.91 -13.00 -28.26
CA MET A 83 -8.27 -14.06 -27.50
C MET A 83 -9.35 -14.84 -26.72
N SER A 84 -9.11 -16.12 -26.45
CA SER A 84 -9.99 -16.91 -25.61
C SER A 84 -9.25 -17.59 -24.47
N LEU A 85 -9.91 -17.63 -23.31
CA LEU A 85 -9.43 -18.39 -22.16
C LEU A 85 -10.19 -19.70 -22.06
N HIS A 86 -9.53 -20.78 -22.43
CA HIS A 86 -10.08 -22.12 -22.29
C HIS A 86 -9.81 -22.68 -20.89
N CYS A 87 -10.87 -23.02 -20.17
CA CYS A 87 -10.82 -23.56 -18.81
C CYS A 87 -11.27 -25.03 -18.76
N ALA A 88 -10.36 -25.92 -18.35
CA ALA A 88 -10.62 -27.35 -18.18
C ALA A 88 -10.36 -27.80 -16.74
N LYS A 89 -11.30 -28.54 -16.14
CA LYS A 89 -11.11 -29.14 -14.81
C LYS A 89 -10.04 -30.23 -14.89
N ILE A 90 -9.16 -30.29 -13.90
CA ILE A 90 -8.09 -31.29 -13.79
C ILE A 90 -8.15 -31.97 -12.42
N THR A 91 -7.50 -33.12 -12.30
CA THR A 91 -7.42 -33.82 -11.02
C THR A 91 -6.42 -33.14 -10.07
N LYS A 92 -6.62 -33.38 -8.78
CA LYS A 92 -5.69 -32.98 -7.71
C LYS A 92 -4.26 -33.48 -7.99
N ALA A 93 -4.12 -34.72 -8.46
CA ALA A 93 -2.84 -35.34 -8.76
C ALA A 93 -2.07 -34.60 -9.86
N VAL A 94 -2.75 -34.23 -10.96
CA VAL A 94 -2.13 -33.45 -12.06
C VAL A 94 -1.63 -32.10 -11.56
N PHE A 95 -2.41 -31.41 -10.71
CA PHE A 95 -1.99 -30.13 -10.16
C PHE A 95 -0.76 -30.25 -9.26
N TYR A 96 -0.76 -31.17 -8.30
CA TYR A 96 0.35 -31.28 -7.35
C TYR A 96 1.62 -31.86 -7.99
N GLY A 97 1.52 -32.78 -8.95
CA GLY A 97 2.68 -33.26 -9.71
C GLY A 97 3.37 -32.12 -10.46
N ALA A 98 2.60 -31.30 -11.19
CA ALA A 98 3.14 -30.10 -11.84
C ALA A 98 3.62 -29.05 -10.83
N GLY A 99 2.94 -28.93 -9.68
CA GLY A 99 3.31 -28.02 -8.60
C GLY A 99 4.67 -28.36 -7.98
N LEU A 100 5.00 -29.65 -7.82
CA LEU A 100 6.29 -30.10 -7.31
C LEU A 100 7.42 -29.73 -8.28
N ALA A 101 7.25 -30.04 -9.57
CA ALA A 101 8.20 -29.66 -10.62
C ALA A 101 8.34 -28.13 -10.78
N ALA A 102 7.29 -27.37 -10.48
CA ALA A 102 7.32 -25.91 -10.47
C ALA A 102 7.95 -25.32 -9.20
N ALA A 103 7.86 -26.00 -8.05
CA ALA A 103 8.41 -25.51 -6.79
C ALA A 103 9.94 -25.45 -6.79
N ILE A 104 10.60 -26.35 -7.54
CA ILE A 104 12.05 -26.36 -7.74
C ILE A 104 12.53 -25.32 -8.77
N LYS A 105 11.61 -24.68 -9.51
CA LYS A 105 11.92 -23.68 -10.52
C LYS A 105 11.48 -22.29 -10.03
N PRO A 106 12.34 -21.28 -10.08
CA PRO A 106 12.01 -19.96 -9.56
C PRO A 106 10.79 -19.38 -10.27
N ARG A 107 9.96 -18.63 -9.53
CA ARG A 107 8.87 -17.78 -10.05
C ARG A 107 7.68 -18.49 -10.73
N ARG A 108 7.66 -19.82 -10.80
CA ARG A 108 6.57 -20.58 -11.42
C ARG A 108 5.36 -20.82 -10.52
N LEU A 109 5.57 -20.92 -9.21
CA LEU A 109 4.49 -21.07 -8.23
C LEU A 109 4.12 -19.70 -7.66
N GLN A 110 2.94 -19.22 -8.03
CA GLN A 110 2.42 -17.92 -7.64
C GLN A 110 1.12 -18.06 -6.84
N ARG A 111 0.62 -16.92 -6.36
CA ARG A 111 -0.63 -16.85 -5.60
C ARG A 111 -1.72 -16.29 -6.49
N PHE A 112 -2.93 -16.85 -6.32
CA PHE A 112 -4.16 -16.25 -6.83
C PHE A 112 -4.88 -15.53 -5.68
N GLY A 113 -5.11 -16.26 -4.59
CA GLY A 113 -5.69 -15.72 -3.35
C GLY A 113 -5.22 -16.46 -2.10
N PRO A 114 -5.80 -16.19 -0.92
CA PRO A 114 -5.43 -16.84 0.34
C PRO A 114 -5.55 -18.38 0.25
N GLY A 115 -4.41 -19.07 0.25
CA GLY A 115 -4.34 -20.53 0.12
C GLY A 115 -4.61 -21.08 -1.29
N GLU A 116 -4.81 -20.21 -2.27
CA GLU A 116 -5.04 -20.52 -3.68
C GLU A 116 -3.75 -20.27 -4.48
N LYS A 117 -3.50 -21.11 -5.48
CA LYS A 117 -2.20 -21.19 -6.15
C LYS A 117 -2.37 -21.15 -7.67
N LEU A 118 -1.43 -20.48 -8.32
CA LEU A 118 -1.27 -20.45 -9.77
C LEU A 118 0.08 -21.08 -10.11
N VAL A 119 0.09 -22.08 -11.00
CA VAL A 119 1.30 -22.71 -11.52
C VAL A 119 1.47 -22.33 -12.98
N VAL A 120 2.62 -21.76 -13.32
CA VAL A 120 2.97 -21.37 -14.68
C VAL A 120 3.76 -22.48 -15.38
N ARG A 121 3.26 -22.99 -16.51
CA ARG A 121 3.93 -24.06 -17.29
C ARG A 121 4.57 -23.49 -18.57
N GLY A 122 5.89 -23.61 -18.74
CA GLY A 122 6.59 -23.05 -19.91
C GLY A 122 7.07 -21.61 -19.71
N GLY A 123 7.52 -20.94 -20.78
CA GLY A 123 8.10 -19.59 -20.72
C GLY A 123 9.57 -19.55 -20.27
N ALA A 124 10.31 -18.56 -20.80
CA ALA A 124 11.71 -18.30 -20.47
C ALA A 124 11.85 -17.64 -19.08
N LEU A 125 13.00 -17.82 -18.44
CA LEU A 125 13.24 -17.33 -17.06
C LEU A 125 13.12 -15.79 -16.90
N PRO A 126 13.63 -14.96 -17.84
CA PRO A 126 13.44 -13.50 -17.76
C PRO A 126 11.97 -13.11 -17.74
N ASP A 127 11.15 -13.69 -18.63
CA ASP A 127 9.72 -13.44 -18.72
C ASP A 127 8.99 -13.84 -17.43
N LEU A 128 9.32 -15.00 -16.86
CA LEU A 128 8.76 -15.46 -15.60
C LEU A 128 9.08 -14.54 -14.43
N THR A 129 10.27 -13.92 -14.43
CA THR A 129 10.70 -12.99 -13.38
C THR A 129 9.95 -11.66 -13.48
N ARG A 130 9.83 -11.12 -14.69
CA ARG A 130 9.00 -9.94 -14.97
C ARG A 130 7.56 -10.19 -14.56
N PHE A 131 6.99 -11.30 -15.02
CA PHE A 131 5.61 -11.68 -14.74
C PHE A 131 5.33 -11.90 -13.26
N ALA A 132 6.18 -12.63 -12.54
CA ALA A 132 6.00 -12.83 -11.11
C ALA A 132 6.06 -11.52 -10.32
N THR A 133 6.83 -10.54 -10.79
CA THR A 133 6.84 -9.20 -10.19
C THR A 133 5.52 -8.50 -10.45
N GLN A 134 5.10 -8.43 -11.72
CA GLN A 134 3.84 -7.77 -12.12
C GLN A 134 2.64 -8.37 -11.37
N ASN A 135 2.59 -9.70 -11.22
CA ASN A 135 1.51 -10.35 -10.49
C ASN A 135 1.52 -10.03 -8.99
N VAL A 136 2.69 -9.83 -8.38
CA VAL A 136 2.78 -9.40 -6.98
C VAL A 136 2.26 -7.98 -6.83
N GLU A 137 2.73 -7.05 -7.66
CA GLU A 137 2.30 -5.65 -7.65
C GLU A 137 0.80 -5.52 -7.90
N PHE A 138 0.29 -6.17 -8.96
CA PHE A 138 -1.12 -6.22 -9.29
C PHE A 138 -1.99 -6.68 -8.11
N ARG A 139 -1.58 -7.76 -7.43
CA ARG A 139 -2.37 -8.30 -6.30
C ARG A 139 -2.39 -7.35 -5.10
N TYR A 140 -1.34 -6.58 -4.88
CA TYR A 140 -1.34 -5.55 -3.83
C TYR A 140 -2.16 -4.33 -4.24
N LEU A 141 -2.00 -3.81 -5.47
CA LEU A 141 -2.85 -2.74 -6.00
C LEU A 141 -4.32 -3.12 -5.88
N ARG A 142 -4.69 -4.33 -6.30
CA ARG A 142 -6.06 -4.81 -6.21
C ARG A 142 -6.57 -4.98 -4.79
N LEU A 143 -5.71 -5.45 -3.87
CA LEU A 143 -6.05 -5.51 -2.45
C LEU A 143 -6.37 -4.11 -1.89
N TYR A 144 -5.68 -3.08 -2.38
CA TYR A 144 -5.84 -1.69 -1.99
C TYR A 144 -6.84 -0.92 -2.88
N GLY A 145 -7.53 -1.56 -3.83
CA GLY A 145 -8.38 -0.85 -4.79
C GLY A 145 -7.64 0.27 -5.53
N LEU A 146 -6.37 0.03 -5.89
CA LEU A 146 -5.51 0.93 -6.66
C LEU A 146 -5.05 0.29 -7.98
N ASP A 147 -5.63 -0.86 -8.37
CA ASP A 147 -5.46 -1.41 -9.71
C ASP A 147 -6.22 -0.57 -10.74
N ASP A 148 -5.87 -0.73 -12.02
CA ASP A 148 -6.38 0.11 -13.12
C ASP A 148 -7.92 0.23 -13.09
N ARG A 149 -8.60 -0.89 -12.90
CA ARG A 149 -10.07 -0.91 -12.82
C ARG A 149 -10.60 -0.09 -11.65
N SER A 150 -9.97 -0.17 -10.49
CA SER A 150 -10.42 0.56 -9.30
C SER A 150 -10.14 2.05 -9.41
N ILE A 151 -8.99 2.44 -9.98
CA ILE A 151 -8.70 3.86 -10.19
C ILE A 151 -9.66 4.47 -11.20
N ASP A 152 -9.93 3.79 -12.33
CA ASP A 152 -10.87 4.27 -13.36
C ASP A 152 -12.29 4.41 -12.77
N GLY A 153 -12.72 3.42 -11.96
CA GLY A 153 -14.02 3.45 -11.32
C GLY A 153 -14.20 4.55 -10.25
N CYS A 154 -13.10 5.12 -9.78
CA CYS A 154 -13.09 6.19 -8.77
C CYS A 154 -12.68 7.56 -9.33
N GLY A 155 -12.34 7.68 -10.63
CA GLY A 155 -11.77 8.90 -11.20
C GLY A 155 -10.38 9.21 -10.63
N TRP A 156 -9.58 8.17 -10.37
CA TRP A 156 -8.25 8.26 -9.76
C TRP A 156 -7.08 8.06 -10.73
N GLU A 157 -7.27 8.37 -12.01
CA GLU A 157 -6.28 8.16 -13.07
C GLU A 157 -4.98 8.95 -12.80
N TRP A 158 -5.09 10.10 -12.14
CA TRP A 158 -3.99 10.94 -11.66
C TRP A 158 -3.01 10.25 -10.70
N LEU A 159 -3.40 9.12 -10.08
CA LEU A 159 -2.48 8.31 -9.26
C LEU A 159 -1.34 7.70 -10.09
N SER A 160 -1.53 7.57 -11.41
CA SER A 160 -0.54 7.00 -12.32
C SER A 160 0.33 8.04 -13.02
N ASP A 161 -0.01 9.32 -12.90
CA ASP A 161 0.72 10.43 -13.52
C ASP A 161 1.66 11.08 -12.51
N ALA A 162 2.95 10.80 -12.64
CA ALA A 162 3.98 11.33 -11.75
C ALA A 162 4.21 12.84 -11.94
N GLU A 163 3.94 13.36 -13.13
CA GLU A 163 4.17 14.76 -13.48
C GLU A 163 2.98 15.65 -13.08
N ARG A 164 1.77 15.07 -13.01
CA ARG A 164 0.59 15.79 -12.54
C ARG A 164 0.74 16.18 -11.07
N PRO A 165 0.65 17.48 -10.72
CA PRO A 165 0.63 17.91 -9.32
C PRO A 165 -0.57 17.32 -8.58
N LEU A 166 -0.38 17.01 -7.30
CA LEU A 166 -1.47 16.59 -6.40
C LEU A 166 -2.28 17.77 -5.84
N THR A 167 -1.92 18.99 -6.18
CA THR A 167 -2.57 20.21 -5.73
C THR A 167 -3.63 20.65 -6.74
N GLY A 168 -4.87 20.80 -6.30
CA GLY A 168 -6.01 21.30 -7.07
C GLY A 168 -6.08 22.84 -7.09
N SER A 169 -7.28 23.40 -7.30
CA SER A 169 -7.47 24.85 -7.13
C SER A 169 -7.26 25.24 -5.67
N LYS A 170 -6.58 26.36 -5.44
CA LYS A 170 -6.29 26.86 -4.09
C LYS A 170 -7.60 27.06 -3.34
N GLN A 171 -7.86 26.22 -2.35
CA GLN A 171 -9.00 26.38 -1.48
C GLN A 171 -8.84 27.72 -0.73
N PRO A 172 -9.86 28.57 -0.69
CA PRO A 172 -9.79 29.78 0.11
C PRO A 172 -9.52 29.38 1.55
N VAL A 173 -8.71 30.20 2.25
CA VAL A 173 -8.36 30.00 3.66
C VAL A 173 -9.64 30.16 4.49
N HIS A 174 -10.46 29.12 4.60
CA HIS A 174 -11.75 29.15 5.29
C HIS A 174 -11.88 28.00 6.27
N SER A 175 -11.39 28.25 7.48
CA SER A 175 -12.18 28.30 8.73
C SER A 175 -11.20 28.19 9.88
N GLU A 176 -11.38 28.98 10.93
CA GLU A 176 -10.69 28.91 12.21
C GLU A 176 -10.88 27.52 12.85
N VAL A 177 -10.12 26.52 12.40
CA VAL A 177 -10.10 25.22 13.05
C VAL A 177 -9.32 25.40 14.35
N SER A 178 -10.04 25.40 15.47
CA SER A 178 -9.43 25.51 16.79
C SER A 178 -8.45 24.35 17.03
N GLY A 179 -7.22 24.69 17.40
CA GLY A 179 -6.17 23.72 17.70
C GLY A 179 -4.84 24.07 17.06
N ARG A 180 -3.80 23.33 17.46
CA ARG A 180 -2.46 23.43 16.87
C ARG A 180 -2.17 22.15 16.10
N PHE A 181 -1.91 22.26 14.81
CA PHE A 181 -1.65 21.12 13.94
C PHE A 181 -0.21 21.12 13.46
N CYS A 182 0.35 19.94 13.25
CA CYS A 182 1.71 19.76 12.73
C CYS A 182 1.68 18.80 11.55
N VAL A 183 2.52 19.07 10.55
CA VAL A 183 2.95 18.03 9.59
C VAL A 183 4.37 17.62 9.97
N TYR A 184 4.56 16.33 10.25
CA TYR A 184 5.86 15.73 10.50
C TYR A 184 6.28 14.91 9.29
N VAL A 185 7.42 15.29 8.68
CA VAL A 185 7.95 14.67 7.47
C VAL A 185 9.30 14.02 7.77
N HIS A 186 9.42 12.71 7.53
CA HIS A 186 10.73 12.05 7.52
C HIS A 186 11.26 11.88 6.09
N MET A 187 12.45 12.39 5.81
CA MET A 187 13.09 12.33 4.49
C MET A 187 14.28 11.36 4.47
N HIS A 188 14.23 10.48 3.47
CA HIS A 188 15.33 9.60 3.09
C HIS A 188 15.50 9.58 1.57
N TYR A 189 14.39 9.52 0.82
CA TYR A 189 14.39 9.67 -0.63
C TYR A 189 13.99 11.10 -1.01
N TRP A 190 14.97 11.91 -1.37
CA TRP A 190 14.77 13.32 -1.70
C TRP A 190 14.06 13.53 -3.04
N GLU A 191 14.02 12.52 -3.92
CA GLU A 191 13.28 12.55 -5.18
C GLU A 191 11.77 12.78 -4.99
N THR A 192 11.24 12.49 -3.79
CA THR A 192 9.83 12.72 -3.48
C THR A 192 9.57 14.06 -2.80
N TRP A 193 10.60 14.83 -2.47
CA TRP A 193 10.44 16.13 -1.80
C TRP A 193 9.64 17.14 -2.63
N PRO A 194 9.86 17.32 -3.95
CA PRO A 194 9.12 18.33 -4.72
C PRO A 194 7.59 18.16 -4.64
N GLU A 195 7.10 16.92 -4.68
CA GLU A 195 5.67 16.60 -4.54
C GLU A 195 5.16 16.94 -3.13
N ILE A 196 5.92 16.60 -2.09
CA ILE A 196 5.58 16.90 -0.69
C ILE A 196 5.57 18.42 -0.45
N GLU A 197 6.60 19.13 -0.90
CA GLU A 197 6.72 20.58 -0.77
C GLU A 197 5.54 21.31 -1.43
N ALA A 198 5.14 20.88 -2.63
CA ALA A 198 4.01 21.47 -3.33
C ALA A 198 2.72 21.36 -2.49
N ILE A 199 2.44 20.18 -1.92
CA ILE A 199 1.27 19.95 -1.06
C ILE A 199 1.35 20.77 0.22
N LEU A 200 2.52 20.80 0.89
CA LEU A 200 2.71 21.56 2.13
C LEU A 200 2.41 23.05 1.93
N ARG A 201 2.90 23.63 0.83
CA ARG A 201 2.72 25.05 0.52
C ARG A 201 1.29 25.39 0.11
N HIS A 202 0.61 24.45 -0.53
CA HIS A 202 -0.71 24.68 -1.10
C HIS A 202 -1.83 24.40 -0.09
N ASP A 203 -1.77 23.24 0.58
CA ASP A 203 -2.90 22.67 1.34
C ASP A 203 -2.70 22.70 2.86
N CYS A 204 -1.46 22.91 3.35
CA CYS A 204 -1.14 22.78 4.79
C CYS A 204 -0.89 24.14 5.46
N ALA A 205 -1.49 25.21 4.95
CA ALA A 205 -1.35 26.54 5.52
C ALA A 205 -1.83 26.57 6.98
N GLY A 206 -1.01 27.11 7.88
CA GLY A 206 -1.29 27.20 9.32
C GLY A 206 -0.83 26.00 10.15
N ALA A 207 -0.26 24.95 9.53
CA ALA A 207 0.42 23.88 10.26
C ALA A 207 1.85 24.28 10.65
N ASP A 208 2.30 23.83 11.82
CA ASP A 208 3.73 23.75 12.09
C ASP A 208 4.36 22.63 11.24
N LEU A 209 5.63 22.77 10.88
CA LEU A 209 6.36 21.78 10.10
C LEU A 209 7.56 21.26 10.89
N ILE A 210 7.67 19.94 11.01
CA ILE A 210 8.87 19.26 11.54
C ILE A 210 9.39 18.35 10.44
N VAL A 211 10.67 18.50 10.08
CA VAL A 211 11.33 17.65 9.09
C VAL A 211 12.50 16.94 9.74
N THR A 212 12.51 15.60 9.68
CA THR A 212 13.70 14.80 9.99
C THR A 212 14.33 14.30 8.70
N ALA A 213 15.66 14.17 8.67
CA ALA A 213 16.37 13.55 7.55
C ALA A 213 17.45 12.59 8.04
N SER A 214 17.63 11.47 7.34
CA SER A 214 18.58 10.42 7.72
C SER A 214 19.96 10.54 7.03
N ALA A 215 19.99 11.17 5.86
CA ALA A 215 21.17 11.47 5.05
C ALA A 215 20.97 12.81 4.34
N ASP A 216 22.07 13.46 3.93
CA ASP A 216 22.08 14.67 3.10
C ASP A 216 21.30 15.86 3.69
N ALA A 217 21.07 15.83 5.01
CA ALA A 217 20.37 16.89 5.74
C ALA A 217 21.02 18.26 5.54
N GLY A 218 22.36 18.31 5.59
CA GLY A 218 23.12 19.56 5.38
C GLY A 218 22.99 20.15 3.97
N GLU A 219 22.70 19.31 2.96
CA GLU A 219 22.50 19.75 1.57
C GLU A 219 21.12 20.36 1.37
N HIS A 220 20.07 19.71 1.92
CA HIS A 220 18.70 20.09 1.64
C HIS A 220 18.07 21.04 2.67
N PHE A 221 18.49 20.99 3.93
CA PHE A 221 17.91 21.83 4.99
C PHE A 221 17.95 23.33 4.71
N PRO A 222 19.00 23.92 4.11
CA PRO A 222 18.99 25.34 3.76
C PRO A 222 17.83 25.73 2.83
N GLN A 223 17.53 24.91 1.82
CA GLN A 223 16.42 25.16 0.90
C GLN A 223 15.06 25.03 1.59
N ILE A 224 14.92 24.05 2.50
CA ILE A 224 13.70 23.90 3.30
C ILE A 224 13.53 25.10 4.24
N ALA A 225 14.59 25.56 4.89
CA ALA A 225 14.55 26.70 5.80
C ALA A 225 14.20 28.01 5.06
N GLU A 226 14.68 28.20 3.84
CA GLU A 226 14.29 29.33 3.00
C GLU A 226 12.78 29.28 2.69
N ARG A 227 12.26 28.10 2.38
CA ARG A 227 10.86 27.94 1.97
C ARG A 227 9.86 27.86 3.12
N PHE A 228 10.30 27.34 4.25
CA PHE A 228 9.56 27.17 5.49
C PHE A 228 10.40 27.68 6.67
N PRO A 229 10.50 29.00 6.88
CA PRO A 229 11.39 29.59 7.89
C PRO A 229 11.10 29.19 9.33
N GLN A 230 9.89 28.68 9.60
CA GLN A 230 9.45 28.22 10.92
C GLN A 230 9.57 26.70 11.09
N ALA A 231 10.08 25.99 10.08
CA ALA A 231 10.21 24.54 10.15
C ALA A 231 11.31 24.14 11.15
N GLN A 232 11.01 23.13 11.96
CA GLN A 232 12.02 22.48 12.79
C GLN A 232 12.73 21.40 11.98
N LEU A 233 14.03 21.56 11.75
CA LEU A 233 14.84 20.65 10.93
C LEU A 233 15.77 19.83 11.82
N ILE A 234 15.72 18.50 11.71
CA ILE A 234 16.42 17.57 12.61
C ILE A 234 17.14 16.49 11.81
N ALA A 235 18.47 16.45 11.89
CA ALA A 235 19.25 15.33 11.34
C ALA A 235 19.15 14.11 12.26
N THR A 236 19.04 12.92 11.69
CA THR A 236 18.87 11.64 12.41
C THR A 236 19.69 10.55 11.74
N GLU A 237 19.99 9.46 12.45
CA GLU A 237 20.58 8.29 11.81
C GLU A 237 19.54 7.54 10.96
N ASN A 238 19.96 6.87 9.89
CA ASN A 238 19.10 5.94 9.14
C ASN A 238 18.88 4.62 9.92
N ARG A 239 18.21 4.69 11.08
CA ARG A 239 17.89 3.53 11.92
C ARG A 239 16.39 3.46 12.18
N GLY A 240 15.81 2.28 11.97
CA GLY A 240 14.36 2.11 12.05
C GLY A 240 13.58 2.80 10.92
N ARG A 241 14.26 3.27 9.86
CA ARG A 241 13.67 3.99 8.71
C ARG A 241 12.84 5.18 9.18
N ASP A 242 11.59 5.32 8.75
CA ASP A 242 10.70 6.39 9.21
C ASP A 242 10.17 6.20 10.63
N VAL A 243 10.21 4.97 11.15
CA VAL A 243 9.65 4.61 12.47
C VAL A 243 10.60 5.02 13.58
N GLY A 244 11.91 4.79 13.43
CA GLY A 244 12.90 5.10 14.46
C GLY A 244 12.92 6.59 14.85
N PRO A 245 13.16 7.51 13.90
CA PRO A 245 13.09 8.95 14.12
C PRO A 245 11.74 9.40 14.67
N PHE A 246 10.64 8.79 14.21
CA PHE A 246 9.32 9.08 14.75
C PHE A 246 9.19 8.74 16.24
N LEU A 247 9.59 7.53 16.64
CA LEU A 247 9.51 7.09 18.03
C LEU A 247 10.46 7.87 18.93
N GLU A 248 11.65 8.22 18.43
CA GLU A 248 12.61 9.09 19.12
C GLU A 248 11.97 10.45 19.46
N LEU A 249 11.37 11.13 18.49
CA LEU A 249 10.69 12.41 18.71
C LEU A 249 9.45 12.27 19.60
N LEU A 250 8.68 11.20 19.43
CA LEU A 250 7.51 10.90 20.26
C LEU A 250 7.93 10.73 21.72
N SER A 251 8.99 9.96 22.00
CA SER A 251 9.51 9.74 23.36
C SER A 251 9.98 11.04 24.05
N LYS A 252 10.45 12.01 23.27
CA LYS A 252 10.89 13.34 23.75
C LYS A 252 9.74 14.31 23.97
N GLY A 253 8.49 13.92 23.73
CA GLY A 253 7.33 14.80 23.84
C GLY A 253 7.30 15.92 22.79
N THR A 254 8.03 15.74 21.67
CA THR A 254 8.11 16.75 20.60
C THR A 254 6.73 17.14 20.06
N PHE A 255 5.76 16.21 20.14
CA PHE A 255 4.43 16.37 19.59
C PHE A 255 3.38 16.82 20.62
N ASP A 256 3.70 16.90 21.92
CA ASP A 256 2.71 17.00 23.01
C ASP A 256 1.85 18.26 22.97
N ARG A 257 2.36 19.34 22.35
CA ARG A 257 1.66 20.62 22.21
C ARG A 257 0.61 20.66 21.09
N TYR A 258 0.50 19.61 20.29
CA TYR A 258 -0.39 19.57 19.13
C TYR A 258 -1.71 18.89 19.44
N THR A 259 -2.80 19.43 18.87
CA THR A 259 -4.09 18.76 18.83
C THR A 259 -3.97 17.46 18.05
N ALA A 260 -3.32 17.51 16.88
CA ALA A 260 -3.01 16.35 16.05
C ALA A 260 -1.80 16.62 15.15
N VAL A 261 -1.13 15.55 14.74
CA VAL A 261 0.05 15.58 13.88
C VAL A 261 -0.15 14.65 12.69
N CYS A 262 0.05 15.14 11.47
CA CYS A 262 0.13 14.32 10.27
C CYS A 262 1.56 13.80 10.10
N LYS A 263 1.77 12.50 10.29
CA LYS A 263 3.05 11.84 10.01
C LYS A 263 3.05 11.37 8.55
N ILE A 264 4.01 11.87 7.77
CA ILE A 264 4.32 11.40 6.42
C ILE A 264 5.83 11.15 6.26
N HIS A 265 6.23 10.50 5.18
CA HIS A 265 7.65 10.33 4.85
C HIS A 265 7.88 10.24 3.34
N GLY A 266 9.11 10.54 2.90
CA GLY A 266 9.53 10.46 1.50
C GLY A 266 9.63 9.02 1.00
N LYS A 267 8.49 8.35 0.81
CA LYS A 267 8.41 6.93 0.44
C LYS A 267 8.71 6.73 -1.04
N LEU A 268 9.74 5.93 -1.35
CA LEU A 268 10.06 5.55 -2.72
C LEU A 268 10.23 4.04 -2.82
N SER A 269 9.56 3.41 -3.79
CA SER A 269 9.68 1.97 -4.05
C SER A 269 10.34 1.77 -5.41
N LYS A 270 11.65 1.48 -5.38
CA LYS A 270 12.45 1.25 -6.59
C LYS A 270 12.55 -0.22 -6.96
N LYS A 271 12.60 -0.49 -8.26
CA LYS A 271 13.02 -1.75 -8.86
C LYS A 271 13.92 -1.44 -10.06
N ASP A 272 15.07 -2.09 -10.14
CA ASP A 272 16.05 -1.91 -11.22
C ASP A 272 16.41 -0.42 -11.44
N GLY A 273 16.56 0.33 -10.33
CA GLY A 273 16.89 1.75 -10.32
C GLY A 273 15.72 2.70 -10.61
N LYS A 274 14.54 2.19 -10.99
CA LYS A 274 13.37 3.01 -11.37
C LYS A 274 12.25 2.92 -10.33
N GLU A 275 11.48 3.98 -10.20
CA GLU A 275 10.25 3.94 -9.41
C GLU A 275 9.26 2.92 -10.00
N THR A 276 8.61 2.16 -9.11
CA THR A 276 7.55 1.22 -9.48
C THR A 276 6.20 1.94 -9.55
N ALA A 277 5.36 1.57 -10.52
CA ALA A 277 3.98 2.08 -10.61
C ALA A 277 3.18 1.80 -9.33
N PHE A 278 3.42 0.62 -8.70
CA PHE A 278 2.87 0.30 -7.39
C PHE A 278 3.27 1.32 -6.32
N GLY A 279 4.56 1.64 -6.23
CA GLY A 279 5.09 2.61 -5.28
C GLY A 279 4.49 3.99 -5.46
N LEU A 280 4.47 4.47 -6.70
CA LEU A 280 3.91 5.76 -7.08
C LEU A 280 2.44 5.88 -6.66
N ARG A 281 1.59 4.94 -7.09
CA ARG A 281 0.15 4.95 -6.76
C ARG A 281 -0.10 4.92 -5.26
N VAL A 282 0.61 4.06 -4.52
CA VAL A 282 0.46 3.99 -3.06
C VAL A 282 0.91 5.28 -2.38
N ARG A 283 2.05 5.87 -2.78
CA ARG A 283 2.49 7.16 -2.22
C ARG A 283 1.45 8.25 -2.48
N ARG A 284 1.05 8.43 -3.75
CA ARG A 284 0.12 9.49 -4.15
C ARG A 284 -1.25 9.34 -3.49
N TYR A 285 -1.77 8.11 -3.37
CA TYR A 285 -3.02 7.84 -2.66
C TYR A 285 -2.94 8.25 -1.19
N ILE A 286 -1.84 7.94 -0.50
CA ILE A 286 -1.64 8.33 0.89
C ILE A 286 -1.59 9.85 1.04
N LEU A 287 -0.78 10.53 0.22
CA LEU A 287 -0.62 11.99 0.28
C LEU A 287 -1.94 12.71 -0.01
N ALA A 288 -2.69 12.24 -1.02
CA ALA A 288 -4.00 12.78 -1.33
C ALA A 288 -5.02 12.54 -0.22
N SER A 289 -5.06 11.34 0.38
CA SER A 289 -5.96 11.04 1.49
C SER A 289 -5.67 11.87 2.74
N LEU A 290 -4.39 12.14 3.04
CA LEU A 290 -4.01 12.76 4.32
C LEU A 290 -3.89 14.28 4.26
N LEU A 291 -3.50 14.85 3.11
CA LEU A 291 -3.09 16.25 3.02
C LEU A 291 -3.70 16.99 1.84
N ALA A 292 -3.57 16.44 0.63
CA ALA A 292 -3.82 17.21 -0.59
C ALA A 292 -5.31 17.51 -0.82
N ASN A 293 -5.58 18.53 -1.63
CA ASN A 293 -6.94 18.86 -2.10
C ASN A 293 -7.93 19.07 -0.95
N GLY A 294 -7.51 19.80 0.09
CA GLY A 294 -8.34 20.12 1.25
C GLY A 294 -8.44 19.03 2.32
N ASN A 295 -7.89 17.83 2.10
CA ASN A 295 -7.95 16.77 3.11
C ASN A 295 -7.17 17.09 4.39
N PHE A 296 -6.12 17.92 4.32
CA PHE A 296 -5.49 18.48 5.52
C PHE A 296 -6.52 19.15 6.43
N HIS A 297 -7.37 20.03 5.88
CA HIS A 297 -8.40 20.73 6.64
C HIS A 297 -9.54 19.82 7.09
N GLN A 298 -9.92 18.82 6.29
CA GLN A 298 -10.91 17.82 6.70
C GLN A 298 -10.42 17.01 7.90
N ALA A 299 -9.17 16.53 7.86
CA ALA A 299 -8.55 15.83 8.99
C ALA A 299 -8.44 16.74 10.22
N ALA A 300 -7.98 17.99 10.05
CA ALA A 300 -7.89 18.95 11.15
C ALA A 300 -9.26 19.20 11.81
N LYS A 301 -10.32 19.38 11.02
CA LYS A 301 -11.70 19.51 11.51
C LYS A 301 -12.16 18.27 12.26
N ALA A 302 -11.86 17.07 11.77
CA ALA A 302 -12.19 15.82 12.45
C ALA A 302 -11.54 15.75 13.84
N PHE A 303 -10.23 16.03 13.95
CA PHE A 303 -9.54 16.06 15.24
C PHE A 303 -9.99 17.20 16.17
N ALA A 304 -10.43 18.34 15.64
CA ALA A 304 -11.00 19.40 16.45
C ALA A 304 -12.38 19.03 17.00
N ALA A 305 -13.21 18.35 16.21
CA ALA A 305 -14.58 17.98 16.56
C ALA A 305 -14.70 16.70 17.39
N GLN A 306 -13.75 15.77 17.29
CA GLN A 306 -13.80 14.44 17.90
C GLN A 306 -12.60 14.26 18.86
N PRO A 307 -12.74 14.57 20.15
CA PRO A 307 -11.70 14.39 21.15
C PRO A 307 -11.20 12.94 21.26
N GLU A 308 -12.05 11.96 20.99
CA GLU A 308 -11.77 10.52 21.01
C GLU A 308 -11.02 10.02 19.77
N LEU A 309 -10.96 10.80 18.68
CA LEU A 309 -10.19 10.43 17.50
C LEU A 309 -8.69 10.42 17.82
N GLY A 310 -8.09 9.23 17.76
CA GLY A 310 -6.67 9.01 18.09
C GLY A 310 -5.78 8.79 16.88
N LEU A 311 -6.30 8.15 15.84
CA LEU A 311 -5.56 7.84 14.62
C LEU A 311 -6.48 7.95 13.40
N LEU A 312 -6.02 8.60 12.35
CA LEU A 312 -6.75 8.71 11.08
C LEU A 312 -5.81 8.38 9.93
N GLY A 313 -6.18 7.40 9.11
CA GLY A 313 -5.30 6.91 8.04
C GLY A 313 -6.00 6.64 6.71
N PRO A 314 -5.25 6.32 5.66
CA PRO A 314 -5.76 6.10 4.31
C PRO A 314 -6.66 4.86 4.24
N LYS A 315 -7.94 5.05 3.91
CA LYS A 315 -9.01 4.02 3.94
C LYS A 315 -8.62 2.71 3.28
N ASN A 316 -8.16 2.76 2.03
CA ASN A 316 -7.87 1.55 1.29
C ASN A 316 -6.63 0.79 1.76
N LEU A 317 -5.85 1.38 2.67
CA LEU A 317 -4.62 0.81 3.20
C LEU A 317 -4.77 0.32 4.64
N LEU A 318 -5.98 0.37 5.21
CA LEU A 318 -6.30 -0.28 6.47
C LEU A 318 -6.43 -1.80 6.25
N LEU A 319 -5.58 -2.57 6.93
CA LEU A 319 -5.58 -4.02 6.90
C LEU A 319 -5.92 -4.61 8.29
N PRO A 320 -6.59 -5.77 8.36
CA PRO A 320 -7.11 -6.52 7.22
C PRO A 320 -8.33 -5.81 6.62
N SER A 321 -8.50 -5.90 5.30
CA SER A 321 -9.76 -5.49 4.66
C SER A 321 -10.94 -6.26 5.27
N SER A 322 -12.14 -5.69 5.25
CA SER A 322 -13.34 -6.30 5.86
C SER A 322 -13.49 -7.80 5.53
N GLY A 323 -13.68 -8.62 6.56
CA GLY A 323 -13.76 -10.09 6.46
C GLY A 323 -12.42 -10.81 6.18
N GLY A 324 -11.31 -10.08 6.11
CA GLY A 324 -9.96 -10.60 5.92
C GLY A 324 -9.30 -11.08 7.21
N SER A 325 -8.33 -11.99 7.09
CA SER A 325 -7.55 -12.46 8.25
C SER A 325 -6.22 -11.72 8.36
N ILE A 326 -5.98 -11.13 9.53
CA ILE A 326 -4.72 -10.46 9.88
C ILE A 326 -3.51 -11.39 9.96
N LYS A 327 -3.73 -12.70 10.24
CA LYS A 327 -2.66 -13.70 10.51
C LYS A 327 -1.52 -13.68 9.49
N SER A 328 -1.83 -13.49 8.21
CA SER A 328 -0.81 -13.51 7.15
C SER A 328 0.06 -12.25 7.09
N TYR A 329 -0.42 -11.13 7.65
CA TYR A 329 0.28 -9.85 7.67
C TYR A 329 1.18 -9.68 8.88
N ILE A 330 0.84 -10.31 10.00
CA ILE A 330 1.63 -10.24 11.25
C ILE A 330 2.58 -11.41 11.46
N LYS A 331 2.47 -12.51 10.70
CA LYS A 331 3.19 -13.76 10.99
C LYS A 331 4.70 -13.59 11.25
N SER A 332 5.39 -12.79 10.43
CA SER A 332 6.84 -12.59 10.53
C SER A 332 7.23 -11.65 11.68
N GLU A 333 6.33 -10.75 12.08
CA GLU A 333 6.54 -9.69 13.05
C GLU A 333 6.00 -10.07 14.43
N TRP A 334 5.10 -11.05 14.51
CA TRP A 334 4.38 -11.45 15.71
C TRP A 334 5.30 -11.70 16.93
N PRO A 335 6.43 -12.42 16.83
CA PRO A 335 7.30 -12.61 17.99
C PRO A 335 7.89 -11.30 18.53
N ILE A 336 8.10 -10.29 17.67
CA ILE A 336 8.57 -8.96 18.07
C ILE A 336 7.43 -8.18 18.71
N MET A 337 6.24 -8.22 18.10
CA MET A 337 5.04 -7.56 18.62
C MET A 337 4.71 -8.06 20.03
N GLN A 338 4.77 -9.38 20.27
CA GLN A 338 4.53 -9.97 21.59
C GLN A 338 5.50 -9.42 22.66
N ARG A 339 6.77 -9.22 22.34
CA ARG A 339 7.74 -8.63 23.29
C ARG A 339 7.40 -7.17 23.59
N VAL A 340 6.98 -6.41 22.58
CA VAL A 340 6.59 -5.01 22.76
C VAL A 340 5.29 -4.91 23.56
N PHE A 341 4.29 -5.74 23.28
CA PHE A 341 3.05 -5.81 24.06
C PHE A 341 3.30 -6.23 25.51
N ALA A 342 4.19 -7.21 25.75
CA ALA A 342 4.58 -7.59 27.10
C ALA A 342 5.24 -6.42 27.87
N ARG A 343 6.14 -5.66 27.21
CA ARG A 343 6.75 -4.44 27.79
C ARG A 343 5.71 -3.36 28.10
N ALA A 344 4.64 -3.30 27.32
CA ALA A 344 3.52 -2.37 27.52
C ALA A 344 2.42 -2.92 28.45
N HIS A 345 2.58 -4.12 29.00
CA HIS A 345 1.56 -4.83 29.80
C HIS A 345 0.22 -4.99 29.07
N LEU A 346 0.26 -5.29 27.77
CA LEU A 346 -0.91 -5.46 26.91
C LEU A 346 -1.11 -6.93 26.53
N GLU A 347 -2.34 -7.42 26.69
CA GLU A 347 -2.77 -8.71 26.18
C GLU A 347 -3.61 -8.49 24.91
N ILE A 348 -3.07 -8.89 23.77
CA ILE A 348 -3.69 -8.62 22.46
C ILE A 348 -4.05 -9.93 21.77
N ASP A 349 -5.33 -10.12 21.46
CA ASP A 349 -5.74 -11.16 20.54
C ASP A 349 -5.35 -10.72 19.12
N PRO A 350 -4.55 -11.53 18.38
CA PRO A 350 -4.20 -11.23 17.00
C PRO A 350 -5.36 -10.80 16.12
N LYS A 351 -6.57 -11.33 16.33
CA LYS A 351 -7.74 -11.07 15.48
C LYS A 351 -8.21 -9.62 15.53
N ASP A 352 -7.90 -8.90 16.61
CA ASP A 352 -8.33 -7.52 16.85
C ASP A 352 -7.34 -6.50 16.26
N ILE A 353 -6.23 -6.99 15.71
CA ILE A 353 -5.18 -6.15 15.13
C ILE A 353 -5.60 -5.67 13.75
N GLN A 354 -5.57 -4.35 13.61
CA GLN A 354 -5.61 -3.64 12.34
C GLN A 354 -4.43 -2.69 12.22
N PHE A 355 -4.08 -2.29 10.99
CA PHE A 355 -2.98 -1.37 10.75
C PHE A 355 -3.05 -0.68 9.39
N PHE A 356 -2.48 0.52 9.30
CA PHE A 356 -2.30 1.23 8.03
C PHE A 356 -0.99 0.82 7.36
N VAL A 357 -1.07 0.38 6.11
CA VAL A 357 0.11 0.08 5.29
C VAL A 357 0.86 1.37 4.97
N GLY A 358 2.16 1.38 5.20
CA GLY A 358 3.05 2.46 4.81
C GLY A 358 3.32 3.53 5.87
N THR A 359 2.87 3.33 7.11
CA THR A 359 3.24 4.16 8.28
C THR A 359 3.08 5.67 8.09
N MET A 360 2.02 6.08 7.41
CA MET A 360 1.63 7.48 7.25
C MET A 360 0.18 7.63 7.69
N PHE A 361 -0.06 8.55 8.61
CA PHE A 361 -1.33 8.75 9.28
C PHE A 361 -1.32 10.05 10.08
N TRP A 362 -2.50 10.57 10.40
CA TRP A 362 -2.65 11.53 11.47
C TRP A 362 -2.79 10.84 12.81
N PHE A 363 -2.24 11.44 13.87
CA PHE A 363 -2.41 10.96 15.23
C PHE A 363 -2.62 12.10 16.23
N ARG A 364 -3.40 11.81 17.28
CA ARG A 364 -3.48 12.65 18.49
C ARG A 364 -2.37 12.21 19.45
N PRO A 365 -1.46 13.09 19.91
CA PRO A 365 -0.30 12.66 20.71
C PRO A 365 -0.67 11.85 21.98
N PRO A 366 -1.65 12.25 22.80
CA PRO A 366 -2.14 11.42 23.92
C PRO A 366 -2.54 9.98 23.58
N ALA A 367 -3.03 9.73 22.36
CA ALA A 367 -3.44 8.40 21.92
C ALA A 367 -2.26 7.44 21.75
N LEU A 368 -1.03 7.96 21.64
CA LEU A 368 0.21 7.17 21.59
C LEU A 368 1.00 7.23 22.90
N SER A 369 0.40 7.70 23.99
CA SER A 369 1.07 7.81 25.30
C SER A 369 1.66 6.49 25.81
N GLY A 370 1.02 5.34 25.51
CA GLY A 370 1.56 4.02 25.83
C GLY A 370 2.88 3.73 25.10
N VAL A 371 3.02 4.18 23.85
CA VAL A 371 4.27 4.07 23.08
C VAL A 371 5.32 5.05 23.60
N GLN A 372 4.91 6.29 23.86
CA GLN A 372 5.77 7.34 24.40
C GLN A 372 6.42 6.91 25.73
N LYS A 373 5.64 6.37 26.67
CA LYS A 373 6.12 5.91 27.99
C LYS A 373 7.12 4.76 27.92
N MET A 374 7.09 3.96 26.85
CA MET A 374 8.11 2.92 26.68
C MET A 374 9.49 3.51 26.39
N GLY A 375 9.59 4.77 25.92
CA GLY A 375 10.87 5.41 25.65
C GLY A 375 11.69 4.72 24.56
N ILE A 376 11.02 4.12 23.58
CA ILE A 376 11.70 3.46 22.45
C ILE A 376 12.22 4.54 21.51
N GLY A 377 13.51 4.47 21.18
CA GLY A 377 14.22 5.44 20.36
C GLY A 377 15.08 4.79 19.28
N LEU A 378 15.97 5.56 18.66
CA LEU A 378 16.85 5.09 17.58
C LEU A 378 17.74 3.90 18.01
N GLY A 379 18.18 3.89 19.28
CA GLY A 379 19.04 2.86 19.84
C GLY A 379 18.41 1.47 19.92
N ASP A 380 17.08 1.37 19.93
CA ASP A 380 16.35 0.08 19.97
C ASP A 380 16.28 -0.61 18.60
N PHE A 381 16.66 0.08 17.52
CA PHE A 381 16.62 -0.46 16.16
C PHE A 381 17.98 -1.02 15.75
N ASP A 382 17.95 -2.18 15.10
CA ASP A 382 19.12 -2.71 14.40
C ASP A 382 19.63 -1.69 13.37
N ALA A 383 20.93 -1.76 13.07
CA ALA A 383 21.49 -1.01 11.94
C ALA A 383 20.75 -1.38 10.64
N GLU A 384 20.46 -0.38 9.79
CA GLU A 384 19.70 -0.62 8.57
C GLU A 384 20.51 -1.50 7.60
N ASN A 385 19.91 -2.63 7.21
CA ASN A 385 20.53 -3.65 6.38
C ASN A 385 19.61 -4.10 5.22
N GLY A 386 18.57 -3.32 4.91
CA GLY A 386 17.62 -3.60 3.84
C GLY A 386 16.58 -4.68 4.16
N LYS A 387 16.57 -5.26 5.37
CA LYS A 387 15.64 -6.32 5.77
C LYS A 387 14.18 -5.83 5.71
N LYS A 388 13.30 -6.62 5.10
CA LYS A 388 11.90 -6.24 4.81
C LYS A 388 10.85 -6.86 5.73
N ARG A 389 11.25 -7.74 6.66
CA ARG A 389 10.37 -8.49 7.57
C ARG A 389 11.12 -8.85 8.84
N SER A 390 10.37 -9.16 9.91
CA SER A 390 10.95 -9.56 11.20
C SER A 390 11.95 -8.53 11.72
N THR A 391 11.53 -7.26 11.72
CA THR A 391 12.26 -6.13 12.31
C THR A 391 11.30 -5.28 13.15
N LEU A 392 11.84 -4.45 14.03
CA LEU A 392 11.07 -3.61 14.95
C LEU A 392 10.19 -2.59 14.24
N GLN A 393 10.69 -1.93 13.18
CA GLN A 393 9.92 -0.95 12.40
C GLN A 393 8.71 -1.57 11.70
N HIS A 394 8.86 -2.80 11.17
CA HIS A 394 7.72 -3.52 10.59
C HIS A 394 6.75 -4.03 11.66
N ALA A 395 7.22 -4.36 12.86
CA ALA A 395 6.32 -4.68 13.97
C ALA A 395 5.50 -3.46 14.36
N PHE A 396 6.12 -2.29 14.54
CA PHE A 396 5.43 -1.04 14.89
C PHE A 396 4.39 -0.60 13.88
N GLU A 397 4.67 -0.76 12.58
CA GLU A 397 3.66 -0.53 11.53
C GLU A 397 2.35 -1.30 11.83
N ARG A 398 2.42 -2.50 12.43
CA ARG A 398 1.24 -3.32 12.81
C ARG A 398 0.69 -3.04 14.21
N MET A 399 1.31 -2.18 15.00
CA MET A 399 0.94 -1.97 16.41
C MET A 399 0.34 -0.59 16.69
N PHE A 400 0.52 0.42 15.84
CA PHE A 400 0.05 1.78 16.14
C PHE A 400 -1.46 1.84 16.46
N CYS A 401 -2.31 1.19 15.65
CA CYS A 401 -3.75 1.14 15.94
C CYS A 401 -4.04 0.46 17.29
N VAL A 402 -3.32 -0.61 17.63
CA VAL A 402 -3.48 -1.34 18.90
C VAL A 402 -3.20 -0.42 20.08
N PHE A 403 -2.11 0.34 20.03
CA PHE A 403 -1.76 1.30 21.10
C PHE A 403 -2.79 2.41 21.24
N VAL A 404 -3.30 2.93 20.12
CA VAL A 404 -4.36 3.95 20.10
C VAL A 404 -5.64 3.45 20.74
N GLN A 405 -6.11 2.27 20.30
CA GLN A 405 -7.32 1.65 20.83
C GLN A 405 -7.19 1.31 22.32
N ASN A 406 -6.04 0.80 22.74
CA ASN A 406 -5.78 0.51 24.14
C ASN A 406 -5.71 1.77 25.02
N ALA A 407 -5.32 2.92 24.45
CA ALA A 407 -5.37 4.20 25.15
C ALA A 407 -6.80 4.78 25.25
N GLY A 408 -7.82 4.07 24.76
CA GLY A 408 -9.22 4.51 24.80
C GLY A 408 -9.64 5.41 23.63
N TYR A 409 -8.81 5.52 22.60
CA TYR A 409 -9.08 6.36 21.43
C TYR A 409 -9.55 5.53 20.21
N THR A 410 -10.23 6.19 19.28
CA THR A 410 -10.73 5.58 18.05
C THR A 410 -9.69 5.67 16.92
N VAL A 411 -9.81 4.71 16.00
CA VAL A 411 -9.08 4.67 14.74
C VAL A 411 -10.10 4.84 13.63
N ASP A 412 -9.90 5.84 12.77
CA ASP A 412 -10.79 6.11 11.65
C ASP A 412 -10.01 6.21 10.33
N VAL A 413 -10.73 6.35 9.22
CA VAL A 413 -10.19 6.37 7.88
C VAL A 413 -10.60 7.60 7.09
N ILE A 414 -9.71 8.05 6.20
CA ILE A 414 -9.96 9.14 5.25
C ILE A 414 -9.61 8.68 3.83
N SER A 415 -10.34 9.19 2.84
CA SER A 415 -10.12 8.93 1.41
C SER A 415 -9.74 10.23 0.70
N PRO A 416 -9.19 10.17 -0.52
CA PRO A 416 -8.97 11.37 -1.32
C PRO A 416 -10.28 12.15 -1.47
N SER A 417 -10.23 13.47 -1.32
CA SER A 417 -11.38 14.34 -1.57
C SER A 417 -11.87 14.15 -3.00
N THR A 418 -13.18 14.03 -3.18
CA THR A 418 -13.82 13.99 -4.51
C THR A 418 -13.97 15.39 -5.11
N ASP A 419 -13.96 16.42 -4.25
CA ASP A 419 -13.95 17.79 -4.69
C ASP A 419 -12.52 18.12 -5.14
N LEU A 420 -12.38 18.34 -6.46
CA LEU A 420 -11.19 18.80 -7.18
C LEU A 420 -10.15 17.75 -7.54
N ILE A 421 -10.47 16.98 -8.58
CA ILE A 421 -9.49 16.48 -9.56
C ILE A 421 -10.05 16.64 -10.97
#